data_AF-A0A450SEY5-F1
#
_entry.id   AF-A0A450SEY5-F1
#
_cell.length_a   1.000
_cell.length_b   1.000
_cell.length_c   1.000
_cell.angle_alpha   90.00
_cell.angle_beta   90.00
_cell.angle_gamma   90.00
#
_symmetry.space_group_name_H-M   'P 1'
#
loop_
_entity.id
_entity.type
_entity.pdbx_description
1 polymer ?
#
loop_
_entity_poly.entity_id
_entity_poly.type
_entity_poly.pdbx_seq_one_letter_code
_entity_poly.pdbx_strand_id
1 'polypeptide(L)'
;MNIKLTAQEKIKVLNGEDIFAIMSKILLREAKIDREKERFRIVGLDADNRILFIELVSLGSVTSTSAKPMETFRVAVLKNAVSVILVHNHTSRDLTPSDADKDLTDRLIQVGRILNIPVFDHLIITTEDFLSFQYQGLMDELRKSLKWVPPYEIEERIRAEERRMREEAVRVAREEGEREGEGVGMRKGLREGRKEGLEMGREEGLQEGRIEVARAALAEGMDIGMVSRISGLSEEKVETLMGE
;
A
#
# COMPACT_ATOMS: atom_id res chain seq x y z
N MET A 1 15.45 -12.14 -45.17
CA MET A 1 14.40 -12.99 -45.76
C MET A 1 13.32 -13.16 -44.70
N ASN A 2 12.13 -12.60 -44.88
CA ASN A 2 11.03 -12.70 -43.91
C ASN A 2 10.23 -13.97 -44.19
N ILE A 3 10.46 -15.01 -43.39
CA ILE A 3 9.65 -16.23 -43.44
C ILE A 3 8.43 -15.99 -42.54
N LYS A 4 7.22 -16.00 -43.12
CA LYS A 4 5.96 -15.96 -42.37
C LYS A 4 5.64 -17.38 -41.89
N LEU A 5 5.60 -17.58 -40.57
CA LEU A 5 5.16 -18.83 -39.96
C LEU A 5 3.63 -18.93 -40.02
N THR A 6 3.10 -20.10 -40.37
CA THR A 6 1.66 -20.42 -40.32
C THR A 6 1.17 -20.53 -38.86
N ALA A 7 -0.15 -20.44 -38.64
CA ALA A 7 -0.75 -20.53 -37.31
C ALA A 7 -0.54 -21.90 -36.62
N GLN A 8 -0.25 -22.95 -37.40
CA GLN A 8 0.11 -24.28 -36.89
C GLN A 8 1.60 -24.40 -36.57
N GLU A 9 2.47 -23.62 -37.22
CA GLU A 9 3.91 -23.55 -36.95
C GLU A 9 4.26 -22.61 -35.78
N LYS A 10 3.35 -21.72 -35.40
CA LYS A 10 3.48 -20.86 -34.23
C LYS A 10 3.25 -21.67 -32.95
N ILE A 11 4.35 -22.16 -32.38
CA ILE A 11 4.35 -22.93 -31.13
C ILE A 11 3.80 -22.06 -30.00
N LYS A 12 2.72 -22.55 -29.37
CA LYS A 12 2.13 -21.93 -28.18
C LYS A 12 2.97 -22.34 -26.97
N VAL A 13 3.28 -21.36 -26.13
CA VAL A 13 4.07 -21.51 -24.92
C VAL A 13 3.13 -21.51 -23.73
N LEU A 14 3.17 -22.57 -22.94
CA LEU A 14 2.41 -22.71 -21.70
C LEU A 14 3.31 -22.51 -20.49
N ASN A 15 4.57 -22.96 -20.56
CA ASN A 15 5.52 -22.90 -19.47
C ASN A 15 6.99 -22.81 -19.98
N GLY A 16 7.94 -22.84 -19.05
CA GLY A 16 9.38 -22.82 -19.37
C GLY A 16 9.87 -24.09 -20.10
N GLU A 17 9.22 -25.24 -19.92
CA GLU A 17 9.58 -26.49 -20.58
C GLU A 17 9.38 -26.41 -22.10
N ASP A 18 8.31 -25.75 -22.56
CA ASP A 18 8.06 -25.55 -23.99
C ASP A 18 9.19 -24.75 -24.65
N ILE A 19 9.65 -23.68 -23.99
CA ILE A 19 10.78 -22.87 -24.46
C ILE A 19 12.05 -23.72 -24.42
N PHE A 20 12.32 -24.42 -23.31
CA PHE A 20 13.50 -25.26 -23.18
C PHE A 20 13.56 -26.35 -24.27
N ALA A 21 12.45 -27.01 -24.59
CA ALA A 21 12.37 -28.03 -25.62
C ALA A 21 12.73 -27.50 -27.03
N ILE A 22 12.43 -26.23 -27.31
CA ILE A 22 12.83 -25.56 -28.56
C ILE A 22 14.29 -25.14 -28.49
N MET A 23 14.70 -24.52 -27.39
CA MET A 23 16.04 -23.96 -27.22
C MET A 23 17.12 -25.03 -27.15
N SER A 24 16.87 -26.17 -26.49
CA SER A 24 17.78 -27.32 -26.47
C SER A 24 18.03 -27.88 -27.87
N LYS A 25 16.98 -27.99 -28.71
CA LYS A 25 17.12 -28.39 -30.13
C LYS A 25 17.95 -27.39 -30.92
N ILE A 26 17.81 -26.09 -30.64
CA ILE A 26 18.63 -25.04 -31.27
C ILE A 26 20.10 -25.22 -30.87
N LEU A 27 20.39 -25.36 -29.58
CA LEU A 27 21.76 -25.55 -29.07
C LEU A 27 22.41 -26.83 -29.61
N LEU A 28 21.67 -27.95 -29.68
CA LEU A 28 22.19 -29.23 -30.16
C LEU A 28 22.54 -29.22 -31.66
N ARG A 29 21.92 -28.33 -32.44
CA ARG A 29 22.23 -28.14 -33.88
C ARG A 29 23.49 -27.30 -34.11
N GLU A 30 23.96 -26.56 -33.10
CA GLU A 30 25.20 -25.78 -33.20
C GLU A 30 26.43 -26.70 -33.23
N ALA A 31 27.50 -26.26 -33.91
CA ALA A 31 28.76 -26.99 -33.93
C ALA A 31 29.33 -27.13 -32.50
N LYS A 32 30.09 -28.20 -32.24
CA LYS A 32 30.62 -28.49 -30.89
C LYS A 32 31.38 -27.30 -30.28
N ILE A 33 32.22 -26.63 -31.08
CA ILE A 33 33.00 -25.45 -30.67
C ILE A 33 32.08 -24.27 -30.32
N ASP A 34 30.96 -24.13 -31.00
CA ASP A 34 30.01 -23.06 -30.75
C ASP A 34 29.16 -23.32 -29.50
N ARG A 35 28.92 -24.58 -29.11
CA ARG A 35 28.21 -24.90 -27.86
C ARG A 35 28.96 -24.50 -26.59
N GLU A 36 30.26 -24.21 -26.69
CA GLU A 36 31.09 -23.72 -25.59
C GLU A 36 31.05 -22.18 -25.43
N LYS A 37 30.16 -21.50 -26.16
CA LYS A 37 29.93 -20.05 -26.02
C LYS A 37 28.61 -19.77 -25.30
N GLU A 38 28.64 -18.82 -24.37
CA GLU A 38 27.44 -18.30 -23.74
C GLU A 38 26.69 -17.39 -24.70
N ARG A 39 25.36 -17.49 -24.71
CA ARG A 39 24.50 -16.68 -25.55
C ARG A 39 23.29 -16.23 -24.78
N PHE A 40 23.00 -14.95 -24.91
CA PHE A 40 21.78 -14.37 -24.39
C PHE A 40 20.80 -14.12 -25.53
N ARG A 41 19.62 -14.69 -25.40
CA ARG A 41 18.55 -14.64 -26.38
C ARG A 41 17.29 -14.08 -25.76
N ILE A 42 16.46 -13.51 -26.63
CA ILE A 42 15.12 -13.05 -26.29
C ILE A 42 14.11 -13.75 -27.20
N VAL A 43 13.04 -14.24 -26.58
CA VAL A 43 11.90 -14.86 -27.26
C VAL A 43 10.73 -13.89 -27.17
N GLY A 44 10.23 -13.41 -28.30
CA GLY A 44 9.04 -12.56 -28.33
C GLY A 44 7.77 -13.39 -28.47
N LEU A 45 6.74 -13.04 -27.72
CA LEU A 45 5.44 -13.70 -27.74
C LEU A 45 4.33 -12.76 -28.22
N ASP A 46 3.30 -13.31 -28.85
CA ASP A 46 2.04 -12.62 -29.12
C ASP A 46 1.03 -12.79 -27.95
N ALA A 47 -0.16 -12.19 -28.10
CA ALA A 47 -1.21 -12.21 -27.08
C ALA A 47 -1.73 -13.61 -26.73
N ASP A 48 -1.53 -14.59 -27.61
CA ASP A 48 -1.93 -15.99 -27.39
C ASP A 48 -0.77 -16.84 -26.84
N ASN A 49 0.30 -16.19 -26.36
CA ASN A 49 1.56 -16.79 -25.92
C ASN A 49 2.23 -17.62 -27.02
N ARG A 50 2.10 -17.24 -28.30
CA ARG A 50 2.81 -17.93 -29.38
C ARG A 50 4.11 -17.23 -29.72
N ILE A 51 5.13 -18.02 -30.04
CA ILE A 51 6.44 -17.47 -30.41
C ILE A 51 6.35 -16.69 -31.72
N LEU A 52 6.70 -15.41 -31.67
CA LEU A 52 6.87 -14.53 -32.82
C LEU A 52 8.28 -14.61 -33.39
N PHE A 53 9.27 -14.71 -32.51
CA PHE A 53 10.69 -14.79 -32.88
C PHE A 53 11.55 -15.27 -31.71
N ILE A 54 12.73 -15.76 -32.06
CA ILE A 54 13.85 -16.02 -31.13
C ILE A 54 15.04 -15.25 -31.70
N GLU A 55 15.54 -14.28 -30.97
CA GLU A 55 16.64 -13.41 -31.41
C GLU A 55 17.86 -13.58 -30.50
N LEU A 56 19.04 -13.68 -31.12
CA LEU A 56 20.32 -13.61 -30.43
C LEU A 56 20.66 -12.14 -30.14
N VAL A 57 20.69 -11.79 -28.86
CA VAL A 57 20.97 -10.41 -28.41
C VAL A 57 22.45 -10.22 -28.17
N SER A 58 23.10 -11.21 -27.53
CA SER A 58 24.51 -11.12 -27.21
C SER A 58 25.19 -12.47 -27.30
N LEU A 59 26.43 -12.45 -27.79
CA LEU A 59 27.38 -13.56 -27.75
C LEU A 59 28.41 -13.23 -26.67
N GLY A 60 28.36 -13.99 -25.58
CA GLY A 60 29.28 -13.85 -24.47
C GLY A 60 30.56 -14.67 -24.66
N SER A 61 31.58 -14.27 -23.92
CA SER A 61 32.66 -15.16 -23.47
C SER A 61 32.35 -15.59 -22.03
N VAL A 62 33.06 -16.60 -21.52
CA VAL A 62 32.94 -17.23 -20.19
C VAL A 62 32.93 -16.24 -19.00
N THR A 63 33.24 -14.96 -19.21
CA THR A 63 33.47 -13.96 -18.14
C THR A 63 32.51 -12.77 -18.10
N SER A 64 31.66 -12.55 -19.11
CA SER A 64 30.51 -11.62 -19.02
C SER A 64 29.74 -11.53 -20.33
N THR A 65 28.40 -11.54 -20.22
CA THR A 65 27.49 -11.22 -21.32
C THR A 65 26.85 -9.86 -21.03
N SER A 66 27.19 -8.82 -21.83
CA SER A 66 26.64 -7.46 -21.66
C SER A 66 25.47 -7.21 -22.61
N ALA A 67 24.32 -7.84 -22.34
CA ALA A 67 23.10 -7.53 -23.10
C ALA A 67 22.59 -6.13 -22.74
N LYS A 68 22.57 -5.21 -23.71
CA LYS A 68 22.07 -3.84 -23.49
C LYS A 68 20.55 -3.79 -23.69
N PRO A 69 19.78 -3.14 -22.80
CA PRO A 69 18.32 -3.12 -22.91
C PRO A 69 17.78 -2.66 -24.28
N MET A 70 18.39 -1.63 -24.89
CA MET A 70 17.97 -1.14 -26.21
C MET A 70 18.14 -2.20 -27.31
N GLU A 71 19.19 -3.01 -27.24
CA GLU A 71 19.45 -4.09 -28.21
C GLU A 71 18.50 -5.27 -27.95
N THR A 72 18.30 -5.61 -26.67
CA THR A 72 17.38 -6.66 -26.22
C THR A 72 15.95 -6.42 -26.71
N PHE A 73 15.39 -5.22 -26.52
CA PHE A 73 14.00 -4.92 -26.85
C PHE A 73 13.78 -4.45 -28.31
N ARG A 74 14.86 -4.20 -29.09
CA ARG A 74 14.73 -3.70 -30.47
C ARG A 74 13.81 -4.55 -31.32
N VAL A 75 14.04 -5.86 -31.34
CA VAL A 75 13.24 -6.78 -32.17
C VAL A 75 11.83 -6.99 -31.58
N ALA A 76 11.69 -6.94 -30.26
CA ALA A 76 10.39 -7.01 -29.59
C ALA A 76 9.47 -5.87 -30.02
N VAL A 77 9.98 -4.64 -30.03
CA VAL A 77 9.23 -3.47 -30.51
C VAL A 77 8.94 -3.59 -32.01
N LEU A 78 9.93 -3.92 -32.84
CA LEU A 78 9.75 -4.02 -34.30
C LEU A 78 8.74 -5.10 -34.71
N LYS A 79 8.62 -6.17 -33.93
CA LYS A 79 7.71 -7.29 -34.22
C LYS A 79 6.41 -7.24 -33.42
N ASN A 80 6.13 -6.14 -32.72
CA ASN A 80 4.95 -5.97 -31.87
C ASN A 80 4.76 -7.13 -30.90
N ALA A 81 5.83 -7.54 -30.22
CA ALA A 81 5.73 -8.53 -29.15
C ALA A 81 4.88 -7.96 -28.01
N VAL A 82 3.93 -8.76 -27.53
CA VAL A 82 3.11 -8.43 -26.36
C VAL A 82 3.91 -8.64 -25.09
N SER A 83 4.88 -9.56 -25.12
CA SER A 83 5.74 -9.90 -24.00
C SER A 83 6.98 -10.63 -24.47
N VAL A 84 7.93 -10.84 -23.56
CA VAL A 84 9.18 -11.52 -23.87
C VAL A 84 9.59 -12.53 -22.78
N ILE A 85 10.35 -13.54 -23.19
CA ILE A 85 11.08 -14.46 -22.31
C ILE A 85 12.57 -14.31 -22.60
N LEU A 86 13.38 -14.22 -21.55
CA LEU A 86 14.84 -14.17 -21.65
C LEU A 86 15.39 -15.59 -21.57
N VAL A 87 16.44 -15.88 -22.33
CA VAL A 87 17.10 -17.19 -22.31
C VAL A 87 18.60 -17.01 -22.32
N HIS A 88 19.28 -17.53 -21.31
CA HIS A 88 20.73 -17.54 -21.21
C HIS A 88 21.23 -18.99 -21.17
N ASN A 89 22.11 -19.38 -22.09
CA ASN A 89 22.75 -20.69 -22.00
C ASN A 89 24.05 -20.64 -21.21
N HIS A 90 24.17 -21.51 -20.22
CA HIS A 90 25.41 -21.73 -19.49
C HIS A 90 26.19 -22.90 -20.11
N THR A 91 27.50 -22.75 -20.22
CA THR A 91 28.40 -23.78 -20.78
C THR A 91 28.91 -24.76 -19.72
N SER A 92 28.91 -24.34 -18.45
CA SER A 92 29.43 -25.06 -17.27
C SER A 92 28.58 -26.22 -16.78
N ARG A 93 27.39 -26.43 -17.35
CA ARG A 93 26.31 -27.32 -16.85
C ARG A 93 25.70 -26.92 -15.50
N ASP A 94 26.15 -25.82 -14.90
CA ASP A 94 25.53 -25.25 -13.71
C ASP A 94 24.38 -24.33 -14.10
N LEU A 95 23.19 -24.60 -13.56
CA LEU A 95 21.98 -23.80 -13.78
C LEU A 95 21.83 -22.66 -12.77
N THR A 96 22.72 -22.57 -11.79
CA THR A 96 22.70 -21.52 -10.78
C THR A 96 22.85 -20.15 -11.43
N PRO A 97 21.88 -19.24 -11.28
CA PRO A 97 22.00 -17.91 -11.86
C PRO A 97 23.05 -17.09 -11.13
N SER A 98 23.93 -16.43 -11.90
CA SER A 98 24.91 -15.51 -11.36
C SER A 98 24.26 -14.20 -10.89
N ASP A 99 24.99 -13.41 -10.09
CA ASP A 99 24.53 -12.07 -9.73
C ASP A 99 24.38 -11.15 -10.95
N ALA A 100 25.18 -11.39 -11.99
CA ALA A 100 25.07 -10.68 -13.26
C ALA A 100 23.76 -11.03 -14.00
N ASP A 101 23.32 -12.29 -13.96
CA ASP A 101 22.04 -12.71 -14.51
C ASP A 101 20.88 -12.02 -13.80
N LYS A 102 20.91 -12.01 -12.45
CA LYS A 102 19.88 -11.36 -11.63
C LYS A 102 19.84 -9.85 -11.89
N ASP A 103 20.99 -9.18 -11.91
CA ASP A 103 21.08 -7.75 -12.18
C ASP A 103 20.57 -7.37 -13.58
N LEU A 104 20.99 -8.13 -14.60
CA LEU A 104 20.51 -7.94 -15.97
C LEU A 104 19.00 -8.15 -16.06
N THR A 105 18.47 -9.18 -15.39
CA THR A 105 17.04 -9.49 -15.37
C THR A 105 16.24 -8.37 -14.72
N ASP A 106 16.65 -7.88 -13.54
CA ASP A 106 16.03 -6.74 -12.87
C ASP A 106 15.95 -5.53 -13.80
N ARG A 107 17.08 -5.17 -14.40
CA ARG A 107 17.15 -4.05 -15.34
C ARG A 107 16.17 -4.23 -16.51
N LEU A 108 16.12 -5.42 -17.11
CA LEU A 108 15.25 -5.70 -18.25
C LEU A 108 13.77 -5.77 -17.86
N ILE A 109 13.43 -6.21 -16.64
CA ILE A 109 12.07 -6.12 -16.10
C ILE A 109 11.60 -4.66 -16.08
N GLN A 110 12.44 -3.74 -15.57
CA GLN A 110 12.10 -2.32 -15.52
C GLN A 110 11.93 -1.71 -16.93
N VAL A 111 12.83 -2.05 -17.86
CA VAL A 111 12.69 -1.58 -19.25
C VAL A 111 11.44 -2.15 -19.92
N GLY A 112 11.15 -3.44 -19.74
CA GLY A 112 9.94 -4.07 -20.25
C GLY A 112 8.67 -3.41 -19.72
N ARG A 113 8.65 -3.06 -18.42
CA ARG A 113 7.55 -2.30 -17.80
C ARG A 113 7.36 -0.94 -18.47
N ILE A 114 8.43 -0.18 -18.70
CA ILE A 114 8.37 1.15 -19.35
C ILE A 114 7.89 1.03 -20.80
N LEU A 115 8.35 0.01 -21.54
CA LEU A 115 7.94 -0.23 -22.92
C LEU A 115 6.56 -0.88 -23.07
N ASN A 116 5.92 -1.27 -21.96
CA ASN A 116 4.72 -2.10 -21.93
C ASN A 116 4.87 -3.44 -22.68
N ILE A 117 6.07 -4.03 -22.58
CA ILE A 117 6.43 -5.37 -23.06
C ILE A 117 7.01 -6.13 -21.87
N PRO A 118 6.18 -6.73 -21.00
CA PRO A 118 6.65 -7.39 -19.80
C PRO A 118 7.59 -8.56 -20.10
N VAL A 119 8.59 -8.73 -19.23
CA VAL A 119 9.41 -9.93 -19.16
C VAL A 119 8.67 -10.97 -18.31
N PHE A 120 8.23 -12.05 -18.95
CA PHE A 120 7.47 -13.10 -18.27
C PHE A 120 8.35 -14.01 -17.43
N ASP A 121 9.49 -14.44 -17.99
CA ASP A 121 10.41 -15.35 -17.34
C ASP A 121 11.84 -15.14 -17.88
N HIS A 122 12.81 -15.63 -17.14
CA HIS A 122 14.20 -15.79 -17.57
C HIS A 122 14.62 -17.24 -17.33
N LEU A 123 14.98 -17.92 -18.42
CA LEU A 123 15.46 -19.30 -18.38
C LEU A 123 16.99 -19.33 -18.46
N ILE A 124 17.62 -19.98 -17.49
CA ILE A 124 18.99 -20.46 -17.62
C ILE A 124 18.92 -21.87 -18.17
N ILE A 125 19.62 -22.15 -19.27
CA ILE A 125 19.54 -23.44 -19.95
C ILE A 125 20.92 -24.06 -20.14
N THR A 126 20.94 -25.38 -20.16
CA THR A 126 22.07 -26.19 -20.63
C THR A 126 21.61 -27.04 -21.81
N THR A 127 22.43 -27.99 -22.27
CA THR A 127 22.00 -28.96 -23.29
C THR A 127 21.01 -30.00 -22.76
N GLU A 128 20.95 -30.20 -21.43
CA GLU A 128 20.23 -31.32 -20.81
C GLU A 128 19.09 -30.86 -19.90
N ASP A 129 19.22 -29.67 -19.29
CA ASP A 129 18.26 -29.18 -18.30
C ASP A 129 18.16 -27.64 -18.28
N PHE A 130 17.18 -27.09 -17.55
CA PHE A 130 16.95 -25.66 -17.38
C PHE A 130 16.47 -25.25 -15.99
N LEU A 131 16.64 -23.97 -15.67
CA LEU A 131 16.06 -23.31 -14.51
C LEU A 131 15.20 -22.12 -14.96
N SER A 132 14.00 -22.01 -14.41
CA SER A 132 13.09 -20.87 -14.60
C SER A 132 13.17 -19.93 -13.40
N PHE A 133 13.43 -18.64 -13.64
CA PHE A 133 13.40 -17.62 -12.60
C PHE A 133 12.01 -17.47 -12.01
N GLN A 134 10.96 -17.61 -12.82
CA GLN A 134 9.58 -17.53 -12.37
C GLN A 134 9.25 -18.69 -11.42
N TYR A 135 9.65 -19.92 -11.76
CA TYR A 135 9.41 -21.09 -10.91
C TYR A 135 10.21 -21.04 -9.60
N GLN A 136 11.42 -20.48 -9.63
CA GLN A 136 12.25 -20.27 -8.45
C GLN A 136 11.82 -19.07 -7.59
N GLY A 137 10.79 -18.32 -7.99
CA GLY A 137 10.33 -17.11 -7.29
C GLY A 137 11.23 -15.87 -7.47
N LEU A 138 12.32 -15.98 -8.22
CA LEU A 138 13.26 -14.89 -8.48
C LEU A 138 12.61 -13.74 -9.25
N MET A 139 11.67 -14.02 -10.17
CA MET A 139 10.96 -12.96 -10.88
C MET A 139 10.20 -12.03 -9.93
N ASP A 140 9.56 -12.57 -8.89
CA ASP A 140 8.77 -11.78 -7.94
C ASP A 140 9.64 -11.00 -6.96
N GLU A 141 10.82 -11.53 -6.62
CA GLU A 141 11.85 -10.80 -5.89
C GLU A 141 12.36 -9.61 -6.72
N LEU A 142 12.79 -9.85 -7.96
CA LEU A 142 13.38 -8.83 -8.82
C LEU A 142 12.36 -7.76 -9.24
N ARG A 143 11.08 -8.10 -9.42
CA ARG A 143 10.00 -7.12 -9.66
C ARG A 143 9.83 -6.11 -8.52
N LYS A 144 10.23 -6.45 -7.29
CA LYS A 144 10.18 -5.57 -6.12
C LYS A 144 11.46 -4.75 -5.94
N SER A 145 12.52 -5.05 -6.68
CA SER A 145 13.78 -4.31 -6.64
C SER A 145 13.57 -2.83 -6.97
N LEU A 146 14.28 -1.97 -6.24
CA LEU A 146 14.34 -0.53 -6.51
C LEU A 146 15.60 -0.14 -7.30
N LYS A 147 16.51 -1.08 -7.57
CA LYS A 147 17.85 -0.79 -8.10
C LYS A 147 17.81 -0.07 -9.45
N TRP A 148 16.95 -0.53 -10.35
CA TRP A 148 16.81 0.02 -11.70
C TRP A 148 15.51 0.82 -11.90
N VAL A 149 14.81 1.14 -10.81
CA VAL A 149 13.60 1.97 -10.85
C VAL A 149 14.01 3.43 -11.08
N PRO A 150 13.38 4.17 -12.01
CA PRO A 150 13.68 5.58 -12.22
C PRO A 150 13.50 6.39 -10.93
N PRO A 151 14.43 7.31 -10.59
CA PRO A 151 14.39 8.06 -9.32
C PRO A 151 13.08 8.79 -9.06
N TYR A 152 12.46 9.37 -10.09
CA TYR A 152 11.20 10.10 -9.96
C TYR A 152 10.05 9.21 -9.47
N GLU A 153 10.01 7.92 -9.83
CA GLU A 153 8.98 7.00 -9.31
C GLU A 153 9.22 6.66 -7.84
N ILE A 154 10.50 6.58 -7.42
CA ILE A 154 10.85 6.36 -6.02
C ILE A 154 10.42 7.57 -5.19
N GLU A 155 10.70 8.78 -5.66
CA GLU A 155 10.26 10.01 -5.02
C GLU A 155 8.73 10.10 -4.92
N GLU A 156 7.99 9.73 -5.96
CA GLU A 156 6.53 9.69 -5.93
C GLU A 156 6.01 8.70 -4.88
N ARG A 157 6.61 7.51 -4.76
CA ARG A 157 6.26 6.54 -3.71
C ARG A 157 6.52 7.08 -2.31
N ILE A 158 7.67 7.71 -2.09
CA ILE A 158 8.01 8.33 -0.80
C ILE A 158 6.99 9.42 -0.46
N ARG A 159 6.72 10.34 -1.39
CA ARG A 159 5.74 11.43 -1.18
C ARG A 159 4.33 10.91 -0.93
N ALA A 160 3.94 9.84 -1.62
CA ALA A 160 2.64 9.20 -1.41
C ALA A 160 2.54 8.59 0.00
N GLU A 161 3.59 7.90 0.44
CA GLU A 161 3.65 7.31 1.79
C GLU A 161 3.71 8.39 2.88
N GLU A 162 4.50 9.45 2.69
CA GLU A 162 4.54 10.61 3.58
C GLU A 162 3.18 11.28 3.71
N ARG A 163 2.46 11.46 2.59
CA ARG A 163 1.10 12.00 2.60
C ARG A 163 0.16 11.11 3.40
N ARG A 164 0.21 9.80 3.18
CA ARG A 164 -0.61 8.83 3.90
C ARG A 164 -0.33 8.85 5.41
N MET A 165 0.94 8.83 5.80
CA MET A 165 1.35 8.94 7.21
C MET A 165 0.86 10.25 7.84
N ARG A 166 0.96 11.37 7.10
CA ARG A 166 0.46 12.66 7.58
C ARG A 166 -1.06 12.69 7.74
N GLU A 167 -1.81 12.14 6.79
CA GLU A 167 -3.27 12.03 6.87
C GLU A 167 -3.71 11.17 8.05
N GLU A 168 -3.03 10.04 8.27
CA GLU A 168 -3.25 9.18 9.43
C GLU A 168 -2.92 9.88 10.75
N ALA A 169 -1.78 10.59 10.84
CA ALA A 169 -1.41 11.35 12.03
C ALA A 169 -2.43 12.45 12.34
N VAL A 170 -2.95 13.15 11.34
CA VAL A 170 -4.01 14.16 11.50
C VAL A 170 -5.30 13.52 12.00
N ARG A 171 -5.69 12.36 11.47
CA ARG A 171 -6.88 11.61 11.93
C ARG A 171 -6.75 11.22 13.39
N VAL A 172 -5.63 10.58 13.77
CA VAL A 172 -5.37 10.14 15.15
C VAL A 172 -5.36 11.33 16.11
N ALA A 173 -4.65 12.41 15.78
CA ALA A 173 -4.61 13.61 16.62
C ALA A 173 -5.99 14.24 16.80
N ARG A 174 -6.84 14.21 15.77
CA ARG A 174 -8.23 14.68 15.87
C ARG A 174 -9.06 13.81 16.80
N GLU A 175 -9.01 12.48 16.66
CA GLU A 175 -9.75 11.55 17.51
C GLU A 175 -9.32 11.66 18.99
N GLU A 176 -8.01 11.75 19.24
CA GLU A 176 -7.49 11.98 20.59
C GLU A 176 -7.92 13.32 21.17
N GLY A 177 -7.85 14.39 20.37
CA GLY A 177 -8.27 15.73 20.76
C GLY A 177 -9.77 15.82 21.07
N GLU A 178 -10.62 15.15 20.27
CA GLU A 178 -12.06 15.06 20.53
C GLU A 178 -12.32 14.33 21.86
N ARG A 179 -11.68 13.18 22.09
CA ARG A 179 -11.83 12.41 23.33
C ARG A 179 -11.35 13.15 24.57
N GLU A 180 -10.20 13.81 24.47
CA GLU A 180 -9.68 14.63 25.57
C GLU A 180 -10.57 15.84 25.84
N GLY A 181 -11.03 16.51 24.77
CA GLY A 181 -11.96 17.63 24.81
C GLY A 181 -13.27 17.27 25.50
N GLU A 182 -13.88 16.14 25.15
CA GLU A 182 -15.07 15.60 25.81
C GLU A 182 -14.82 15.36 27.31
N GLY A 183 -13.69 14.73 27.66
CA GLY A 183 -13.34 14.46 29.05
C GLY A 183 -13.11 15.73 29.88
N VAL A 184 -12.42 16.73 29.32
CA VAL A 184 -12.22 18.04 29.96
C VAL A 184 -13.55 18.79 30.09
N GLY A 185 -14.36 18.81 29.03
CA GLY A 185 -15.67 19.45 29.00
C GLY A 185 -16.61 18.87 30.04
N MET A 186 -16.70 17.53 30.12
CA MET A 186 -17.53 16.83 31.09
C MET A 186 -17.12 17.16 32.53
N ARG A 187 -15.82 17.12 32.85
CA ARG A 187 -15.31 17.48 34.19
C ARG A 187 -15.62 18.93 34.57
N LYS A 188 -15.42 19.85 33.64
CA LYS A 188 -15.69 21.28 33.87
C LYS A 188 -17.19 21.52 34.09
N GLY A 189 -18.04 20.96 33.23
CA GLY A 189 -19.49 21.06 33.33
C GLY A 189 -20.03 20.49 34.64
N LEU A 190 -19.55 19.31 35.07
CA LEU A 190 -19.90 18.73 36.38
C LEU A 190 -19.51 19.65 37.54
N ARG A 191 -18.34 20.29 37.48
CA ARG A 191 -17.87 21.19 38.54
C ARG A 191 -18.70 22.46 38.62
N GLU A 192 -18.96 23.08 37.48
CA GLU A 192 -19.75 24.32 37.39
C GLU A 192 -21.22 24.05 37.77
N GLY A 193 -21.84 23.02 37.20
CA GLY A 193 -23.21 22.63 37.53
C GLY A 193 -23.40 22.22 38.99
N ARG A 194 -22.42 21.55 39.60
CA ARG A 194 -22.47 21.26 41.05
C ARG A 194 -22.41 22.52 41.89
N LYS A 195 -21.60 23.51 41.50
CA LYS A 195 -21.48 24.78 42.22
C LYS A 195 -22.79 25.58 42.12
N GLU A 196 -23.30 25.75 40.90
CA GLU A 196 -24.56 26.47 40.65
C GLU A 196 -25.74 25.78 41.33
N GLY A 197 -25.83 24.45 41.25
CA GLY A 197 -26.90 23.69 41.90
C GLY A 197 -26.87 23.79 43.43
N LEU A 198 -25.68 23.82 44.04
CA LEU A 198 -25.55 24.07 45.49
C LEU A 198 -25.97 25.48 45.88
N GLU A 199 -25.67 26.47 45.05
CA GLU A 199 -26.01 27.87 45.29
C GLU A 199 -27.52 28.10 45.17
N MET A 200 -28.13 27.65 44.07
CA MET A 200 -29.59 27.70 43.88
C MET A 200 -30.33 26.91 44.96
N GLY A 201 -29.92 25.67 45.24
CA GLY A 201 -30.59 24.87 46.28
C GLY A 201 -30.47 25.47 47.68
N ARG A 202 -29.37 26.20 47.97
CA ARG A 202 -29.23 26.95 49.21
C ARG A 202 -30.17 28.16 49.25
N GLU A 203 -30.30 28.91 48.17
CA GLU A 203 -31.21 30.05 48.08
C GLU A 203 -32.68 29.61 48.19
N GLU A 204 -33.08 28.60 47.40
CA GLU A 204 -34.42 28.02 47.44
C GLU A 204 -34.75 27.48 48.83
N GLY A 205 -33.87 26.66 49.43
CA GLY A 205 -34.09 26.12 50.77
C GLY A 205 -34.15 27.19 51.86
N LEU A 206 -33.38 28.28 51.73
CA LEU A 206 -33.49 29.41 52.66
C LEU A 206 -34.84 30.11 52.51
N GLN A 207 -35.31 30.30 51.28
CA GLN A 207 -36.58 30.94 50.98
C GLN A 207 -37.76 30.09 51.45
N GLU A 208 -37.76 28.78 51.18
CA GLU A 208 -38.75 27.83 51.69
C GLU A 208 -38.78 27.80 53.21
N GLY A 209 -37.60 27.72 53.87
CA GLY A 209 -37.52 27.76 55.33
C GLY A 209 -38.05 29.06 55.93
N ARG A 210 -37.81 30.22 55.29
CA ARG A 210 -38.41 31.50 55.70
C ARG A 210 -39.94 31.48 55.60
N ILE A 211 -40.49 30.89 54.53
CA ILE A 211 -41.94 30.73 54.34
C ILE A 211 -42.52 29.79 55.40
N GLU A 212 -41.86 28.67 55.69
CA GLU A 212 -42.30 27.71 56.70
C GLU A 212 -42.35 28.34 58.10
N VAL A 213 -41.29 29.07 58.49
CA VAL A 213 -41.25 29.83 59.75
C VAL A 213 -42.36 30.88 59.80
N ALA A 214 -42.61 31.60 58.70
CA ALA A 214 -43.67 32.58 58.64
C ALA A 214 -45.07 31.95 58.83
N ARG A 215 -45.33 30.82 58.14
CA ARG A 215 -46.58 30.06 58.26
C ARG A 215 -46.79 29.54 59.68
N ALA A 216 -45.75 29.00 60.31
CA ALA A 216 -45.81 28.52 61.68
C ALA A 216 -46.12 29.66 62.68
N ALA A 217 -45.45 30.81 62.55
CA ALA A 217 -45.68 31.96 63.43
C ALA A 217 -47.07 32.60 63.25
N LEU A 218 -47.60 32.64 62.02
CA LEU A 218 -48.98 33.05 61.73
C LEU A 218 -50.00 32.10 62.36
N ALA A 219 -49.75 30.78 62.29
CA ALA A 219 -50.62 29.77 62.90
C ALA A 219 -50.71 29.89 64.43
N GLU A 220 -49.67 30.41 65.09
CA GLU A 220 -49.68 30.75 66.52
C GLU A 220 -50.35 32.10 66.84
N GLY A 221 -50.87 32.82 65.83
CA GLY A 221 -51.62 34.07 66.00
C GLY A 221 -50.74 35.30 66.20
N MET A 222 -49.47 35.27 65.78
CA MET A 222 -48.59 36.45 65.83
C MET A 222 -48.98 37.50 64.79
N ASP A 223 -48.77 38.78 65.14
CA ASP A 223 -48.96 39.93 64.25
C ASP A 223 -47.98 39.92 63.05
N ILE A 224 -48.43 40.44 61.91
CA ILE A 224 -47.70 40.47 60.62
C ILE A 224 -46.33 41.13 60.78
N GLY A 225 -46.23 42.24 61.53
CA GLY A 225 -44.96 42.94 61.76
C GLY A 225 -44.00 42.16 62.66
N MET A 226 -44.51 41.27 63.51
CA MET A 226 -43.69 40.33 64.29
C MET A 226 -43.26 39.11 63.46
N VAL A 227 -44.15 38.58 62.61
CA VAL A 227 -43.84 37.47 61.69
C VAL A 227 -42.81 37.88 60.65
N SER A 228 -42.92 39.08 60.06
CA SER A 228 -41.93 39.62 59.12
C SER A 228 -40.54 39.71 59.74
N ARG A 229 -40.44 40.17 60.99
CA ARG A 229 -39.16 40.23 61.73
C ARG A 229 -38.55 38.86 62.02
N ILE A 230 -39.35 37.86 62.37
CA ILE A 230 -38.86 36.52 62.75
C ILE A 230 -38.49 35.69 61.50
N SER A 231 -39.35 35.72 60.47
CA SER A 231 -39.13 34.97 59.23
C SER A 231 -38.15 35.65 58.27
N GLY A 232 -37.90 36.96 58.42
CA GLY A 232 -37.07 37.74 57.51
C GLY A 232 -37.70 37.94 56.12
N LEU A 233 -39.00 37.69 55.97
CA LEU A 233 -39.80 38.02 54.78
C LEU A 233 -40.34 39.46 54.88
N SER A 234 -40.59 40.10 53.74
CA SER A 234 -41.29 41.40 53.73
C SER A 234 -42.74 41.24 54.18
N GLU A 235 -43.31 42.27 54.82
CA GLU A 235 -44.70 42.26 55.28
C GLU A 235 -45.69 41.97 54.14
N GLU A 236 -45.46 42.53 52.94
CA GLU A 236 -46.24 42.24 51.73
C GLU A 236 -46.24 40.73 51.37
N LYS A 237 -45.10 40.05 51.53
CA LYS A 237 -44.98 38.61 51.27
C LYS A 237 -45.69 37.78 52.34
N VAL A 238 -45.64 38.23 53.60
CA VAL A 238 -46.34 37.59 54.74
C VAL A 238 -47.86 37.74 54.60
N GLU A 239 -48.35 38.89 54.14
CA GLU A 239 -49.77 39.13 53.84
C GLU A 239 -50.30 38.18 52.76
N THR A 240 -49.54 37.95 51.68
CA THR A 240 -49.91 36.96 50.66
C THR A 240 -50.02 35.54 51.21
N LEU A 241 -49.23 35.17 52.23
CA LEU A 241 -49.28 33.83 52.85
C LEU A 241 -50.51 33.62 53.75
N MET A 242 -51.23 34.69 54.13
CA MET A 242 -52.51 34.60 54.85
C MET A 242 -53.72 34.44 53.92
N GLY A 243 -53.55 34.73 52.61
CA GLY A 243 -54.60 34.67 51.60
C GLY A 243 -54.67 33.36 50.81
N GLU A 244 -53.71 32.46 51.02
CA GLU A 244 -53.68 31.07 50.54
C GLU A 244 -54.22 30.11 51.61
#